data_AF-A0A3L7XZB5-F1
#
_entry.id   AF-A0A3L7XZB5-F1
#
_cell.length_a   1.000
_cell.length_b   1.000
_cell.length_c   1.000
_cell.angle_alpha   90.00
_cell.angle_beta   90.00
_cell.angle_gamma   90.00
#
_symmetry.space_group_name_H-M   'P 1'
#
loop_
_entity.id
_entity.type
_entity.pdbx_description
1 polymer ?
#
loop_
_entity_poly.entity_id
_entity_poly.type
_entity_poly.pdbx_seq_one_letter_code
_entity_poly.pdbx_strand_id
1 'polypeptide(L)'
;MSHSNAANWRALQAAGKGARAFAVHLKRFEAIVLRASAQTARGLRRHLAVRCYLEDLRTPAFMLQGLGRVYRKVLPHAAGAVIERQRLIYKGVEDTLGEFDAWHTLLVRAQTAWRAPTEVQAWFHDNRMHAAGRVDAALHFLKLTPEEGGHGSAGGAHNIPALVGIRAECAELPWPADRKDRKKVARFLADELREIEEQCESGTLNLRDLEGGLHELRRRLRWPSVYAAALNGLVVIGPQNAAAAGLTHYFTAAVTGSRHAHLPRNRRVAQPLEINYAHWMALSWLIQELGLLKDRRQWTAALKAALSGSGARPGRALAQMLGKDFSTAATTARAATNAIERLVLKERVLGCIANELDRQK
;
A
#
# COMPACT_ATOMS: atom_id res chain seq x y z
N MET A 1 -4.46 -31.16 -3.37
CA MET A 1 -5.19 -30.19 -2.51
C MET A 1 -6.12 -30.96 -1.59
N SER A 2 -5.93 -30.92 -0.27
CA SER A 2 -6.78 -31.67 0.67
C SER A 2 -8.22 -31.09 0.71
N HIS A 3 -9.23 -31.95 0.89
CA HIS A 3 -10.65 -31.56 0.94
C HIS A 3 -10.95 -30.47 2.01
N SER A 4 -10.19 -30.45 3.11
CA SER A 4 -10.29 -29.44 4.17
C SER A 4 -9.93 -28.02 3.70
N ASN A 5 -8.89 -27.86 2.86
CA ASN A 5 -8.47 -26.53 2.41
C ASN A 5 -9.48 -25.90 1.42
N ALA A 6 -10.08 -26.73 0.55
CA ALA A 6 -11.10 -26.27 -0.38
C ALA A 6 -12.42 -25.87 0.33
N ALA A 7 -12.79 -26.58 1.39
CA ALA A 7 -13.96 -26.25 2.21
C ALA A 7 -13.81 -24.88 2.90
N ASN A 8 -12.65 -24.61 3.50
CA ASN A 8 -12.37 -23.34 4.18
C ASN A 8 -12.43 -22.14 3.22
N TRP A 9 -11.93 -22.30 2.00
CA TRP A 9 -12.05 -21.25 0.97
C TRP A 9 -13.48 -20.97 0.56
N ARG A 10 -14.31 -22.01 0.43
CA ARG A 10 -15.73 -21.86 0.09
C ARG A 10 -16.49 -21.18 1.23
N ALA A 11 -16.24 -21.59 2.48
CA ALA A 11 -16.83 -20.98 3.66
C ALA A 11 -16.52 -19.48 3.74
N LEU A 12 -15.24 -19.11 3.62
CA LEU A 12 -14.83 -17.70 3.63
C LEU A 12 -15.46 -16.89 2.47
N GLN A 13 -15.59 -17.49 1.28
CA GLN A 13 -16.23 -16.83 0.14
C GLN A 13 -17.75 -16.69 0.29
N ALA A 14 -18.39 -17.56 1.07
CA ALA A 14 -19.82 -17.53 1.34
C ALA A 14 -20.19 -16.57 2.50
N ALA A 15 -19.26 -16.30 3.41
CA ALA A 15 -19.55 -15.61 4.67
C ALA A 15 -20.02 -14.14 4.53
N GLY A 16 -19.62 -13.44 3.46
CA GLY A 16 -20.09 -12.07 3.20
C GLY A 16 -19.17 -11.28 2.26
N LYS A 17 -19.58 -10.06 1.86
CA LYS A 17 -18.79 -9.23 0.94
C LYS A 17 -17.37 -8.92 1.45
N GLY A 18 -17.21 -8.57 2.72
CA GLY A 18 -15.90 -8.34 3.33
C GLY A 18 -15.02 -9.59 3.33
N ALA A 19 -15.58 -10.73 3.73
CA ALA A 19 -14.92 -12.03 3.71
C ALA A 19 -14.43 -12.41 2.30
N ARG A 20 -15.24 -12.15 1.27
CA ARG A 20 -14.86 -12.34 -0.14
C ARG A 20 -13.67 -11.49 -0.55
N ALA A 21 -13.58 -10.23 -0.11
CA ALA A 21 -12.43 -9.38 -0.39
C ALA A 21 -11.16 -9.91 0.28
N PHE A 22 -11.23 -10.33 1.54
CA PHE A 22 -10.13 -11.03 2.22
C PHE A 22 -9.71 -12.28 1.45
N ALA A 23 -10.67 -13.10 1.01
CA ALA A 23 -10.38 -14.33 0.29
C ALA A 23 -9.57 -14.09 -1.00
N VAL A 24 -9.87 -13.02 -1.74
CA VAL A 24 -9.13 -12.68 -2.97
C VAL A 24 -7.68 -12.36 -2.67
N HIS A 25 -7.41 -11.49 -1.69
CA HIS A 25 -6.04 -11.07 -1.40
C HIS A 25 -5.24 -12.12 -0.65
N LEU A 26 -5.88 -12.93 0.22
CA LEU A 26 -5.25 -14.09 0.84
C LEU A 26 -4.80 -15.12 -0.20
N LYS A 27 -5.65 -15.41 -1.21
CA LYS A 27 -5.27 -16.33 -2.31
C LYS A 27 -4.09 -15.80 -3.10
N ARG A 28 -4.06 -14.49 -3.39
CA ARG A 28 -2.92 -13.85 -4.08
C ARG A 28 -1.65 -13.93 -3.24
N PHE A 29 -1.73 -13.62 -1.95
CA PHE A 29 -0.62 -13.71 -1.03
C PHE A 29 -0.06 -15.14 -0.98
N GLU A 30 -0.93 -16.13 -0.75
CA GLU A 30 -0.53 -17.55 -0.68
C GLU A 30 0.11 -18.01 -1.99
N ALA A 31 -0.50 -17.69 -3.14
CA ALA A 31 0.02 -18.08 -4.44
C ALA A 31 1.41 -17.49 -4.75
N ILE A 32 1.67 -16.23 -4.33
CA ILE A 32 2.97 -15.59 -4.51
C ILE A 32 4.03 -16.28 -3.65
N VAL A 33 3.75 -16.48 -2.37
CA VAL A 33 4.71 -17.14 -1.46
C VAL A 33 5.04 -18.55 -1.94
N LEU A 34 4.03 -19.35 -2.28
CA LEU A 34 4.25 -20.72 -2.77
C LEU A 34 5.08 -20.75 -4.06
N ARG A 35 4.78 -19.86 -5.01
CA ARG A 35 5.55 -19.73 -6.26
C ARG A 35 6.98 -19.30 -5.99
N ALA A 36 7.19 -18.30 -5.14
CA ALA A 36 8.50 -17.81 -4.76
C ALA A 36 9.31 -18.90 -4.02
N SER A 37 8.68 -19.71 -3.18
CA SER A 37 9.36 -20.81 -2.48
C SER A 37 9.77 -21.96 -3.41
N ALA A 38 8.98 -22.25 -4.44
CA ALA A 38 9.28 -23.31 -5.41
C ALA A 38 10.40 -22.97 -6.41
N GLN A 39 10.78 -21.69 -6.53
CA GLN A 39 11.83 -21.26 -7.45
C GLN A 39 13.23 -21.60 -6.93
N THR A 40 14.01 -22.34 -7.72
CA THR A 40 15.48 -22.44 -7.52
C THR A 40 16.17 -21.29 -8.24
N ALA A 41 17.03 -20.55 -7.55
CA ALA A 41 17.74 -19.43 -8.16
C ALA A 41 19.13 -19.21 -7.55
N ARG A 42 20.00 -18.53 -8.30
CA ARG A 42 21.37 -18.17 -7.89
C ARG A 42 21.48 -16.68 -7.53
N GLY A 43 22.58 -16.30 -6.90
CA GLY A 43 22.86 -14.91 -6.51
C GLY A 43 21.79 -14.37 -5.55
N LEU A 44 21.41 -13.10 -5.70
CA LEU A 44 20.43 -12.46 -4.83
C LEU A 44 19.05 -13.15 -4.82
N ARG A 45 18.64 -13.74 -5.94
CA ARG A 45 17.34 -14.44 -6.06
C ARG A 45 17.30 -15.76 -5.28
N ARG A 46 18.41 -16.22 -4.69
CA ARG A 46 18.39 -17.37 -3.79
C ARG A 46 17.58 -17.10 -2.51
N HIS A 47 17.46 -15.84 -2.10
CA HIS A 47 16.74 -15.41 -0.91
C HIS A 47 15.22 -15.35 -1.19
N LEU A 48 14.42 -15.99 -0.33
CA LEU A 48 12.96 -16.02 -0.47
C LEU A 48 12.37 -14.60 -0.46
N ALA A 49 12.85 -13.74 0.45
CA ALA A 49 12.50 -12.32 0.52
C ALA A 49 12.55 -11.61 -0.84
N VAL A 50 13.64 -11.82 -1.59
CA VAL A 50 13.86 -11.19 -2.88
C VAL A 50 12.87 -11.72 -3.90
N ARG A 51 12.60 -13.03 -3.92
CA ARG A 51 11.64 -13.63 -4.84
C ARG A 51 10.22 -13.17 -4.53
N CYS A 52 9.83 -13.14 -3.26
CA CYS A 52 8.55 -12.57 -2.81
C CYS A 52 8.39 -11.10 -3.23
N TYR A 53 9.44 -10.30 -3.11
CA TYR A 53 9.41 -8.92 -3.59
C TYR A 53 9.21 -8.83 -5.11
N LEU A 54 9.97 -9.61 -5.90
CA LEU A 54 9.89 -9.61 -7.37
C LEU A 54 8.54 -10.09 -7.89
N GLU A 55 7.86 -10.96 -7.15
CA GLU A 55 6.50 -11.46 -7.42
C GLU A 55 5.41 -10.55 -6.84
N ASP A 56 5.75 -9.33 -6.38
CA ASP A 56 4.84 -8.31 -5.86
C ASP A 56 4.02 -8.75 -4.62
N LEU A 57 4.64 -9.49 -3.68
CA LEU A 57 3.98 -9.88 -2.42
C LEU A 57 3.51 -8.67 -1.58
N ARG A 58 4.17 -7.53 -1.76
CA ARG A 58 3.85 -6.30 -1.03
C ARG A 58 2.43 -5.83 -1.32
N THR A 59 1.96 -5.95 -2.56
CA THR A 59 0.61 -5.52 -2.95
C THR A 59 -0.49 -6.24 -2.17
N PRO A 60 -0.63 -7.58 -2.19
CA PRO A 60 -1.66 -8.26 -1.40
C PRO A 60 -1.46 -8.08 0.10
N ALA A 61 -0.23 -7.98 0.62
CA ALA A 61 -0.01 -7.63 2.03
C ALA A 61 -0.65 -6.28 2.38
N PHE A 62 -0.42 -5.27 1.54
CA PHE A 62 -0.97 -3.94 1.72
C PHE A 62 -2.51 -3.91 1.58
N MET A 63 -3.07 -4.70 0.66
CA MET A 63 -4.52 -4.84 0.53
C MET A 63 -5.14 -5.50 1.76
N LEU A 64 -4.51 -6.55 2.32
CA LEU A 64 -4.97 -7.22 3.54
C LEU A 64 -4.87 -6.30 4.76
N GLN A 65 -3.81 -5.49 4.85
CA GLN A 65 -3.72 -4.44 5.85
C GLN A 65 -4.84 -3.39 5.70
N GLY A 66 -5.13 -2.97 4.47
CA GLY A 66 -6.23 -2.05 4.15
C GLY A 66 -7.59 -2.60 4.58
N LEU A 67 -7.90 -3.85 4.22
CA LEU A 67 -9.09 -4.53 4.69
C LEU A 67 -9.14 -4.61 6.21
N GLY A 68 -8.02 -4.86 6.87
CA GLY A 68 -7.94 -4.87 8.33
C GLY A 68 -8.31 -3.52 8.96
N ARG A 69 -7.87 -2.41 8.37
CA ARG A 69 -8.22 -1.05 8.84
C ARG A 69 -9.72 -0.74 8.69
N VAL A 70 -10.33 -1.19 7.58
CA VAL A 70 -11.78 -1.05 7.35
C VAL A 70 -12.54 -1.92 8.35
N TYR A 71 -12.27 -3.23 8.35
CA TYR A 71 -13.13 -4.20 9.00
C TYR A 71 -13.00 -4.25 10.51
N ARG A 72 -11.89 -3.77 11.10
CA ARG A 72 -11.80 -3.55 12.55
C ARG A 72 -12.82 -2.52 13.07
N LYS A 73 -13.27 -1.59 12.21
CA LYS A 73 -14.28 -0.56 12.53
C LYS A 73 -15.69 -0.94 12.09
N VAL A 74 -15.82 -1.82 11.08
CA VAL A 74 -17.12 -2.28 10.57
C VAL A 74 -17.72 -3.40 11.44
N LEU A 75 -16.89 -4.33 11.91
CA LEU A 75 -17.30 -5.49 12.70
C LEU A 75 -17.54 -5.12 14.18
N PRO A 76 -18.29 -5.95 14.94
CA PRO A 76 -18.38 -5.83 16.40
C PRO A 76 -17.00 -5.88 17.06
N HIS A 77 -16.84 -5.25 18.23
CA HIS A 77 -15.55 -5.04 18.88
C HIS A 77 -14.67 -6.31 18.98
N ALA A 78 -15.23 -7.42 19.46
CA ALA A 78 -14.49 -8.69 19.59
C ALA A 78 -13.99 -9.22 18.23
N ALA A 79 -14.83 -9.20 17.21
CA ALA A 79 -14.45 -9.60 15.85
C ALA A 79 -13.46 -8.61 15.21
N GLY A 80 -13.60 -7.30 15.50
CA GLY A 80 -12.68 -6.27 15.09
C GLY A 80 -11.27 -6.45 15.68
N ALA A 81 -11.17 -6.96 16.91
CA ALA A 81 -9.90 -7.29 17.54
C ALA A 81 -9.17 -8.46 16.84
N VAL A 82 -9.91 -9.46 16.36
CA VAL A 82 -9.34 -10.55 15.53
C VAL A 82 -8.73 -9.97 14.26
N ILE A 83 -9.49 -9.14 13.54
CA ILE A 83 -9.03 -8.47 12.33
C ILE A 83 -7.81 -7.57 12.59
N GLU A 84 -7.78 -6.86 13.72
CA GLU A 84 -6.63 -6.02 14.09
C GLU A 84 -5.36 -6.85 14.31
N ARG A 85 -5.45 -8.00 15.00
CA ARG A 85 -4.29 -8.90 15.16
C ARG A 85 -3.76 -9.39 13.82
N GLN A 86 -4.65 -9.83 12.93
CA GLN A 86 -4.27 -10.27 11.59
C GLN A 86 -3.68 -9.13 10.75
N ARG A 87 -4.23 -7.92 10.87
CA ARG A 87 -3.73 -6.71 10.20
C ARG A 87 -2.26 -6.44 10.54
N LEU A 88 -1.85 -6.67 11.79
CA LEU A 88 -0.47 -6.44 12.23
C LEU A 88 0.53 -7.39 11.55
N ILE A 89 0.12 -8.62 11.24
CA ILE A 89 0.93 -9.58 10.48
C ILE A 89 1.24 -9.00 9.10
N TYR A 90 0.20 -8.57 8.36
CA TYR A 90 0.38 -8.01 7.02
C TYR A 90 1.09 -6.66 7.02
N LYS A 91 0.90 -5.85 8.06
CA LYS A 91 1.69 -4.63 8.27
C LYS A 91 3.18 -4.95 8.41
N GLY A 92 3.55 -5.95 9.21
CA GLY A 92 4.94 -6.35 9.38
C GLY A 92 5.61 -6.79 8.07
N VAL A 93 4.87 -7.55 7.24
CA VAL A 93 5.34 -7.95 5.91
C VAL A 93 5.44 -6.75 4.96
N GLU A 94 4.43 -5.87 4.94
CA GLU A 94 4.44 -4.70 4.07
C GLU A 94 5.55 -3.70 4.41
N ASP A 95 5.78 -3.44 5.70
CA ASP A 95 6.81 -2.50 6.16
C ASP A 95 8.21 -3.01 5.79
N THR A 96 8.50 -4.30 6.03
CA THR A 96 9.82 -4.89 5.70
C THR A 96 10.06 -4.95 4.19
N LEU A 97 9.05 -5.31 3.39
CA LEU A 97 9.14 -5.23 1.93
C LEU A 97 9.26 -3.79 1.43
N GLY A 98 8.57 -2.84 2.07
CA GLY A 98 8.66 -1.43 1.74
C GLY A 98 10.03 -0.82 2.04
N GLU A 99 10.70 -1.30 3.09
CA GLU A 99 12.08 -0.95 3.38
C GLU A 99 13.04 -1.50 2.33
N PHE A 100 12.92 -2.78 1.97
CA PHE A 100 13.73 -3.38 0.91
C PHE A 100 13.56 -2.62 -0.42
N ASP A 101 12.33 -2.30 -0.80
CA ASP A 101 11.98 -1.51 -1.98
C ASP A 101 12.66 -0.12 -2.00
N ALA A 102 12.68 0.56 -0.85
CA ALA A 102 13.32 1.85 -0.70
C ALA A 102 14.83 1.77 -0.95
N TRP A 103 15.51 0.79 -0.34
CA TRP A 103 16.95 0.56 -0.55
C TRP A 103 17.27 0.10 -1.97
N HIS A 104 16.43 -0.75 -2.56
CA HIS A 104 16.57 -1.16 -3.95
C HIS A 104 16.47 0.03 -4.91
N THR A 105 15.48 0.90 -4.71
CA THR A 105 15.30 2.12 -5.49
C THR A 105 16.52 3.05 -5.36
N LEU A 106 17.03 3.25 -4.15
CA LEU A 106 18.23 4.07 -3.91
C LEU A 106 19.45 3.52 -4.64
N LEU A 107 19.69 2.21 -4.59
CA LEU A 107 20.79 1.57 -5.29
C LEU A 107 20.68 1.75 -6.81
N VAL A 108 19.51 1.45 -7.40
CA VAL A 108 19.29 1.59 -8.84
C VAL A 108 19.53 3.03 -9.29
N ARG A 109 19.05 4.02 -8.52
CA ARG A 109 19.24 5.44 -8.83
C ARG A 109 20.69 5.87 -8.67
N ALA A 110 21.39 5.39 -7.64
CA ALA A 110 22.82 5.63 -7.46
C ALA A 110 23.63 5.12 -8.65
N GLN A 111 23.28 3.94 -9.18
CA GLN A 111 23.97 3.34 -10.34
C GLN A 111 23.67 4.06 -11.66
N THR A 112 22.40 4.41 -11.89
CA THR A 112 21.93 4.86 -13.21
C THR A 112 21.80 6.38 -13.31
N ALA A 113 20.93 6.96 -12.49
CA ALA A 113 20.54 8.36 -12.57
C ALA A 113 21.61 9.30 -11.99
N TRP A 114 22.13 8.99 -10.80
CA TRP A 114 23.06 9.85 -10.08
C TRP A 114 24.51 9.50 -10.35
N ARG A 115 24.78 8.32 -10.94
CA ARG A 115 26.12 7.79 -11.21
C ARG A 115 27.06 8.05 -10.02
N ALA A 116 26.60 7.67 -8.83
CA ALA A 116 27.28 7.92 -7.58
C ALA A 116 28.59 7.12 -7.50
N PRO A 117 29.56 7.54 -6.66
CA PRO A 117 30.80 6.78 -6.43
C PRO A 117 30.52 5.32 -6.06
N THR A 118 31.45 4.42 -6.39
CA THR A 118 31.31 2.98 -6.15
C THR A 118 31.10 2.64 -4.68
N GLU A 119 31.70 3.40 -3.78
CA GLU A 119 31.58 3.26 -2.33
C GLU A 119 30.16 3.60 -1.85
N VAL A 120 29.53 4.61 -2.45
CA VAL A 120 28.12 4.96 -2.19
C VAL A 120 27.19 3.88 -2.72
N GLN A 121 27.49 3.32 -3.89
CA GLN A 121 26.72 2.19 -4.43
C GLN A 121 26.83 0.95 -3.54
N ALA A 122 28.03 0.63 -3.05
CA ALA A 122 28.25 -0.45 -2.09
C ALA A 122 27.49 -0.20 -0.79
N TRP A 123 27.50 1.03 -0.26
CA TRP A 123 26.76 1.39 0.94
C TRP A 123 25.24 1.15 0.80
N PHE A 124 24.63 1.55 -0.33
CA PHE A 124 23.22 1.25 -0.59
C PHE A 124 22.97 -0.25 -0.81
N HIS A 125 23.91 -0.94 -1.44
CA HIS A 125 23.83 -2.38 -1.63
C HIS A 125 23.76 -3.13 -0.29
N ASP A 126 24.63 -2.79 0.66
CA ASP A 126 24.70 -3.47 1.96
C ASP A 126 23.44 -3.23 2.80
N ASN A 127 22.93 -1.99 2.81
CA ASN A 127 21.67 -1.67 3.46
C ASN A 127 20.48 -2.43 2.85
N ARG A 128 20.47 -2.59 1.52
CA ARG A 128 19.47 -3.41 0.83
C ARG A 128 19.57 -4.88 1.24
N MET A 129 20.78 -5.43 1.42
CA MET A 129 20.97 -6.81 1.89
C MET A 129 20.48 -7.01 3.32
N HIS A 130 20.74 -6.05 4.21
CA HIS A 130 20.18 -6.08 5.57
C HIS A 130 18.64 -6.04 5.56
N ALA A 131 18.04 -5.22 4.70
CA ALA A 131 16.59 -5.18 4.55
C ALA A 131 16.03 -6.50 4.01
N ALA A 132 16.72 -7.16 3.08
CA ALA A 132 16.33 -8.50 2.60
C ALA A 132 16.32 -9.52 3.74
N GLY A 133 17.33 -9.51 4.61
CA GLY A 133 17.38 -10.36 5.80
C GLY A 133 16.22 -10.09 6.77
N ARG A 134 15.80 -8.83 6.95
CA ARG A 134 14.62 -8.48 7.76
C ARG A 134 13.31 -9.01 7.17
N VAL A 135 13.16 -9.00 5.84
CA VAL A 135 12.00 -9.62 5.17
C VAL A 135 12.00 -11.13 5.41
N ASP A 136 13.15 -11.80 5.21
CA ASP A 136 13.26 -13.25 5.45
C ASP A 136 12.91 -13.58 6.92
N ALA A 137 13.45 -12.84 7.88
CA ALA A 137 13.16 -13.02 9.30
C ALA A 137 11.67 -12.82 9.62
N ALA A 138 11.04 -11.77 9.05
CA ALA A 138 9.61 -11.51 9.26
C ALA A 138 8.74 -12.65 8.71
N LEU A 139 9.04 -13.17 7.51
CA LEU A 139 8.29 -14.29 6.93
C LEU A 139 8.38 -15.55 7.80
N HIS A 140 9.57 -15.87 8.33
CA HIS A 140 9.74 -17.04 9.21
C HIS A 140 9.06 -16.83 10.57
N PHE A 141 9.30 -15.69 11.23
CA PHE A 141 8.74 -15.41 12.56
C PHE A 141 7.20 -15.40 12.55
N LEU A 142 6.60 -14.88 11.48
CA LEU A 142 5.16 -14.84 11.30
C LEU A 142 4.58 -16.16 10.76
N LYS A 143 5.41 -17.21 10.59
CA LYS A 143 5.02 -18.52 10.03
C LYS A 143 4.34 -18.40 8.66
N LEU A 144 4.86 -17.50 7.84
CA LEU A 144 4.42 -17.21 6.47
C LEU A 144 5.28 -17.91 5.41
N THR A 145 6.18 -18.81 5.82
CA THR A 145 6.90 -19.71 4.93
C THR A 145 6.12 -21.01 4.75
N PRO A 146 6.19 -21.67 3.57
CA PRO A 146 5.59 -22.98 3.41
C PRO A 146 6.29 -24.01 4.31
N GLU A 147 5.53 -24.95 4.85
CA GLU A 147 6.14 -26.13 5.48
C GLU A 147 6.66 -27.09 4.40
N GLU A 148 7.82 -27.70 4.68
CA GLU A 148 8.28 -28.84 3.88
C GLU A 148 7.25 -29.96 4.08
N GLY A 149 6.61 -30.39 2.99
CA GLY A 149 5.76 -31.57 3.03
C GLY A 149 6.63 -32.74 3.51
N GLY A 150 6.20 -33.41 4.57
CA GLY A 150 6.95 -34.52 5.17
C GLY A 150 7.50 -35.46 4.09
N HIS A 151 8.79 -35.80 4.22
CA HIS A 151 9.51 -36.68 3.31
C HIS A 151 8.66 -37.91 2.94
N GLY A 152 8.25 -38.01 1.67
CA GLY A 152 7.58 -39.21 1.16
C GLY A 152 6.35 -39.01 0.27
N SER A 153 5.83 -37.79 0.08
CA SER A 153 4.73 -37.57 -0.87
C SER A 153 5.14 -36.67 -2.03
N ALA A 154 5.52 -37.28 -3.14
CA ALA A 154 5.49 -36.64 -4.44
C ALA A 154 4.06 -36.10 -4.67
N GLY A 155 3.87 -34.79 -4.47
CA GLY A 155 2.56 -34.13 -4.59
C GLY A 155 1.92 -33.60 -3.30
N GLY A 156 2.63 -33.61 -2.15
CA GLY A 156 2.14 -32.99 -0.91
C GLY A 156 1.80 -31.51 -1.08
N ALA A 157 0.58 -31.10 -0.71
CA ALA A 157 0.16 -29.70 -0.81
C ALA A 157 0.96 -28.84 0.18
N HIS A 158 1.88 -28.02 -0.31
CA HIS A 158 2.53 -26.99 0.50
C HIS A 158 1.46 -26.02 1.02
N ASN A 159 1.33 -25.95 2.34
CA ASN A 159 0.48 -24.98 3.03
C ASN A 159 1.37 -23.96 3.74
N ILE A 160 0.80 -22.77 3.97
CA ILE A 160 1.43 -21.73 4.81
C ILE A 160 0.67 -21.71 6.15
N PRO A 161 1.29 -22.15 7.26
CA PRO A 161 0.58 -22.43 8.51
C PRO A 161 -0.25 -21.26 9.03
N ALA A 162 0.33 -20.05 9.06
CA ALA A 162 -0.38 -18.87 9.53
C ALA A 162 -1.63 -18.56 8.68
N LEU A 163 -1.58 -18.80 7.37
CA LEU A 163 -2.73 -18.52 6.50
C LEU A 163 -3.87 -19.52 6.69
N VAL A 164 -3.60 -20.76 7.11
CA VAL A 164 -4.66 -21.73 7.45
C VAL A 164 -5.49 -21.20 8.61
N GLY A 165 -4.84 -20.78 9.70
CA GLY A 165 -5.51 -20.23 10.88
C GLY A 165 -6.26 -18.95 10.56
N ILE A 166 -5.62 -18.00 9.85
CA ILE A 166 -6.26 -16.74 9.46
C ILE A 166 -7.53 -16.98 8.63
N ARG A 167 -7.50 -17.90 7.66
CA ARG A 167 -8.68 -18.23 6.84
C ARG A 167 -9.83 -18.77 7.68
N ALA A 168 -9.54 -19.70 8.59
CA ALA A 168 -10.54 -20.27 9.48
C ALA A 168 -11.16 -19.19 10.37
N GLU A 169 -10.33 -18.39 11.05
CA GLU A 169 -10.81 -17.28 11.88
C GLU A 169 -11.66 -16.29 11.08
N CYS A 170 -11.24 -15.89 9.88
CA CYS A 170 -12.01 -14.99 9.03
C CYS A 170 -13.35 -15.59 8.60
N ALA A 171 -13.45 -16.90 8.39
CA ALA A 171 -14.69 -17.54 7.94
C ALA A 171 -15.79 -17.50 9.03
N GLU A 172 -15.39 -17.57 10.29
CA GLU A 172 -16.30 -17.61 11.46
C GLU A 172 -16.72 -16.23 11.98
N LEU A 173 -16.19 -15.13 11.40
CA LEU A 173 -16.55 -13.79 11.86
C LEU A 173 -18.00 -13.44 11.52
N PRO A 174 -18.67 -12.60 12.35
CA PRO A 174 -20.03 -12.16 12.12
C PRO A 174 -20.09 -11.06 11.05
N TRP A 175 -19.82 -11.43 9.79
CA TRP A 175 -19.86 -10.52 8.65
C TRP A 175 -21.26 -9.92 8.48
N PRO A 176 -21.39 -8.59 8.27
CA PRO A 176 -22.69 -8.00 8.01
C PRO A 176 -23.25 -8.46 6.67
N ALA A 177 -24.58 -8.54 6.56
CA ALA A 177 -25.25 -8.71 5.28
C ALA A 177 -24.85 -7.60 4.29
N ASP A 178 -24.80 -7.93 3.00
CA ASP A 178 -24.20 -7.09 1.94
C ASP A 178 -24.67 -5.62 1.92
N ARG A 179 -25.96 -5.35 2.20
CA ARG A 179 -26.50 -3.98 2.29
C ARG A 179 -25.94 -3.22 3.50
N LYS A 180 -25.89 -3.89 4.67
CA LYS A 180 -25.39 -3.30 5.93
C LYS A 180 -23.87 -3.11 5.87
N ASP A 181 -23.15 -4.07 5.27
CA ASP A 181 -21.72 -3.99 5.00
C ASP A 181 -21.41 -2.76 4.14
N ARG A 182 -22.06 -2.63 2.98
CA ARG A 182 -21.92 -1.48 2.08
C ARG A 182 -22.13 -0.15 2.78
N LYS A 183 -23.22 0.00 3.56
CA LYS A 183 -23.52 1.23 4.33
C LYS A 183 -22.44 1.57 5.35
N LYS A 184 -21.95 0.56 6.10
CA LYS A 184 -20.89 0.74 7.10
C LYS A 184 -19.56 1.11 6.45
N VAL A 185 -19.22 0.49 5.33
CA VAL A 185 -18.02 0.82 4.56
C VAL A 185 -18.09 2.24 3.98
N ALA A 186 -19.23 2.65 3.42
CA ALA A 186 -19.43 4.01 2.93
C ALA A 186 -19.22 5.04 4.05
N ARG A 187 -19.80 4.79 5.23
CA ARG A 187 -19.60 5.62 6.42
C ARG A 187 -18.13 5.69 6.82
N PHE A 188 -17.46 4.53 6.94
CA PHE A 188 -16.04 4.48 7.31
C PHE A 188 -15.17 5.31 6.35
N LEU A 189 -15.37 5.16 5.04
CA LEU A 189 -14.60 5.90 4.04
C LEU A 189 -14.86 7.42 4.10
N ALA A 190 -16.12 7.83 4.28
CA ALA A 190 -16.47 9.23 4.43
C ALA A 190 -15.88 9.85 5.70
N ASP A 191 -15.93 9.12 6.82
CA ASP A 191 -15.37 9.56 8.10
C ASP A 191 -13.83 9.70 8.01
N GLU A 192 -13.12 8.75 7.38
CA GLU A 192 -11.67 8.86 7.17
C GLU A 192 -11.29 10.04 6.27
N LEU A 193 -12.06 10.34 5.22
CA LEU A 193 -11.81 11.49 4.35
C LEU A 193 -12.00 12.83 5.07
N ARG A 194 -13.04 12.92 5.92
CA ARG A 194 -13.29 14.11 6.74
C ARG A 194 -12.22 14.33 7.79
N GLU A 195 -11.77 13.26 8.44
CA GLU A 195 -10.69 13.36 9.43
C GLU A 195 -9.41 13.93 8.79
N ILE A 196 -9.10 13.54 7.54
CA ILE A 196 -7.95 14.07 6.80
C ILE A 196 -8.16 15.55 6.45
N GLU A 197 -9.36 15.93 5.99
CA GLU A 197 -9.71 17.32 5.68
C GLU A 197 -9.55 18.21 6.94
N GLU A 198 -10.13 17.80 8.07
CA GLU A 198 -10.05 18.50 9.35
C GLU A 198 -8.60 18.71 9.82
N GLN A 199 -7.74 17.69 9.66
CA GLN A 199 -6.32 17.80 10.02
C GLN A 199 -5.51 18.70 9.10
N CYS A 200 -5.93 18.84 7.85
CA CYS A 200 -5.34 19.83 6.94
C CYS A 200 -5.80 21.24 7.33
N GLU A 201 -7.07 21.42 7.66
CA GLU A 201 -7.65 22.70 8.07
C GLU A 201 -7.07 23.20 9.40
N SER A 202 -6.84 22.31 10.37
CA SER A 202 -6.31 22.66 11.69
C SER A 202 -4.85 23.13 11.67
N GLY A 203 -4.14 22.99 10.56
CA GLY A 203 -2.73 23.37 10.42
C GLY A 203 -1.78 22.58 11.33
N THR A 204 -2.25 21.47 11.92
CA THR A 204 -1.49 20.71 12.93
C THR A 204 -0.28 19.98 12.33
N LEU A 205 -0.24 19.79 11.01
CA LEU A 205 0.83 19.08 10.31
C LEU A 205 1.95 20.03 9.89
N ASN A 206 3.13 19.88 10.51
CA ASN A 206 4.33 20.60 10.10
C ASN A 206 4.95 19.98 8.84
N LEU A 207 4.61 20.48 7.65
CA LEU A 207 5.14 19.96 6.37
C LEU A 207 6.66 20.15 6.17
N ARG A 208 7.32 20.94 7.03
CA ARG A 208 8.79 20.98 7.08
C ARG A 208 9.37 19.76 7.76
N ASP A 209 8.63 19.07 8.62
CA ASP A 209 8.99 17.73 9.06
C ASP A 209 8.73 16.72 7.92
N LEU A 210 9.75 15.94 7.57
CA LEU A 210 9.60 14.92 6.54
C LEU A 210 8.73 13.78 7.04
N GLU A 211 9.04 13.24 8.22
CA GLU A 211 8.44 11.98 8.70
C GLU A 211 7.12 12.23 9.42
N GLY A 212 7.11 13.11 10.43
CA GLY A 212 5.90 13.42 11.21
C GLY A 212 4.94 14.40 10.52
N GLY A 213 5.37 15.06 9.43
CA GLY A 213 4.57 16.01 8.67
C GLY A 213 4.15 15.49 7.29
N LEU A 214 5.01 15.72 6.29
CA LEU A 214 4.70 15.41 4.89
C LEU A 214 4.43 13.92 4.65
N HIS A 215 5.25 13.03 5.22
CA HIS A 215 5.12 11.59 5.03
C HIS A 215 3.86 11.06 5.72
N GLU A 216 3.56 11.51 6.94
CA GLU A 216 2.33 11.16 7.65
C GLU A 216 1.09 11.62 6.90
N LEU A 217 1.04 12.87 6.44
CA LEU A 217 -0.07 13.38 5.63
C LEU A 217 -0.25 12.55 4.34
N ARG A 218 0.84 12.26 3.64
CA ARG A 218 0.77 11.42 2.44
C ARG A 218 0.25 10.02 2.76
N ARG A 219 0.69 9.42 3.88
CA ARG A 219 0.21 8.10 4.34
C ARG A 219 -1.30 8.14 4.57
N ARG A 220 -1.81 9.18 5.23
CA ARG A 220 -3.24 9.40 5.47
C ARG A 220 -4.02 9.54 4.15
N LEU A 221 -3.58 10.41 3.24
CA LEU A 221 -4.22 10.60 1.92
C LEU A 221 -4.19 9.35 1.03
N ARG A 222 -3.16 8.50 1.16
CA ARG A 222 -3.07 7.25 0.39
C ARG A 222 -4.10 6.21 0.84
N TRP A 223 -4.47 6.19 2.13
CA TRP A 223 -5.30 5.13 2.69
C TRP A 223 -6.68 4.99 2.04
N PRO A 224 -7.47 6.07 1.79
CA PRO A 224 -8.74 5.97 1.08
C PRO A 224 -8.63 5.22 -0.26
N SER A 225 -7.60 5.49 -1.05
CA SER A 225 -7.36 4.80 -2.33
C SER A 225 -7.05 3.31 -2.14
N VAL A 226 -6.31 2.98 -1.09
CA VAL A 226 -5.96 1.61 -0.75
C VAL A 226 -7.17 0.84 -0.26
N TYR A 227 -8.00 1.45 0.60
CA TYR A 227 -9.24 0.84 1.08
C TYR A 227 -10.15 0.49 -0.11
N ALA A 228 -10.39 1.46 -1.01
CA ALA A 228 -11.20 1.25 -2.20
C ALA A 228 -10.69 0.10 -3.09
N ALA A 229 -9.38 0.03 -3.32
CA ALA A 229 -8.76 -1.06 -4.08
C ALA A 229 -8.87 -2.41 -3.35
N ALA A 230 -8.64 -2.42 -2.04
CA ALA A 230 -8.67 -3.61 -1.21
C ALA A 230 -10.07 -4.24 -1.15
N LEU A 231 -11.12 -3.43 -1.19
CA LEU A 231 -12.52 -3.87 -1.20
C LEU A 231 -12.98 -4.56 -2.51
N ASN A 232 -12.07 -4.72 -3.48
CA ASN A 232 -12.22 -5.58 -4.64
C ASN A 232 -13.55 -5.36 -5.41
N GLY A 233 -13.79 -4.10 -5.77
CA GLY A 233 -14.93 -3.67 -6.59
C GLY A 233 -16.17 -3.26 -5.81
N LEU A 234 -16.14 -3.21 -4.47
CA LEU A 234 -17.18 -2.51 -3.71
C LEU A 234 -17.13 -1.00 -3.94
N VAL A 235 -15.96 -0.43 -4.19
CA VAL A 235 -15.81 0.98 -4.59
C VAL A 235 -15.40 1.00 -6.06
N VAL A 236 -16.05 1.83 -6.85
CA VAL A 236 -15.78 2.01 -8.27
C VAL A 236 -15.66 3.48 -8.62
N ILE A 237 -14.93 3.76 -9.70
CA ILE A 237 -14.87 5.10 -10.28
C ILE A 237 -16.03 5.21 -11.27
N GLY A 238 -16.83 6.27 -11.11
CA GLY A 238 -17.92 6.61 -12.00
C GLY A 238 -17.46 6.94 -13.42
N PRO A 239 -18.40 7.22 -14.33
CA PRO A 239 -18.08 7.44 -15.73
C PRO A 239 -17.32 8.77 -15.93
N GLN A 240 -16.39 8.79 -16.88
CA GLN A 240 -15.49 9.92 -17.12
C GLN A 240 -16.22 11.20 -17.56
N ASN A 241 -17.33 11.06 -18.28
CA ASN A 241 -18.15 12.17 -18.77
C ASN A 241 -18.95 12.88 -17.66
N ALA A 242 -19.01 12.33 -16.44
CA ALA A 242 -19.63 12.98 -15.29
C ALA A 242 -18.67 13.93 -14.55
N ALA A 243 -17.59 14.40 -15.19
CA ALA A 243 -16.54 15.19 -14.54
C ALA A 243 -17.10 16.51 -13.95
N ALA A 244 -16.77 16.75 -12.67
CA ALA A 244 -17.06 18.04 -12.04
C ALA A 244 -16.30 19.18 -12.76
N ALA A 245 -16.99 20.28 -13.03
CA ALA A 245 -16.41 21.45 -13.67
C ALA A 245 -15.20 21.98 -12.86
N GLY A 246 -14.11 22.30 -13.54
CA GLY A 246 -12.93 22.92 -12.92
C GLY A 246 -11.86 21.97 -12.35
N LEU A 247 -11.98 20.65 -12.51
CA LEU A 247 -10.97 19.69 -12.03
C LEU A 247 -10.18 18.97 -13.15
N THR A 248 -10.44 19.31 -14.42
CA THR A 248 -9.84 18.63 -15.58
C THR A 248 -8.33 18.82 -15.66
N HIS A 249 -7.76 19.87 -15.07
CA HIS A 249 -6.32 20.11 -15.02
C HIS A 249 -5.55 19.04 -14.22
N TYR A 250 -6.24 18.24 -13.40
CA TYR A 250 -5.62 17.10 -12.71
C TYR A 250 -5.48 15.86 -13.62
N PHE A 251 -6.09 15.86 -14.80
CA PHE A 251 -6.13 14.70 -15.70
C PHE A 251 -4.85 14.64 -16.56
N THR A 252 -3.70 14.70 -15.89
CA THR A 252 -2.40 14.61 -16.56
C THR A 252 -2.09 13.17 -16.92
N ALA A 253 -1.28 12.94 -17.96
CA ALA A 253 -0.83 11.59 -18.35
C ALA A 253 -0.15 10.84 -17.18
N ALA A 254 0.56 11.57 -16.32
CA ALA A 254 1.20 11.02 -15.13
C ALA A 254 0.17 10.46 -14.13
N VAL A 255 -1.00 11.09 -14.02
CA VAL A 255 -2.09 10.70 -13.11
C VAL A 255 -2.93 9.60 -13.71
N THR A 256 -3.38 9.76 -14.96
CA THR A 256 -4.28 8.80 -15.63
C THR A 256 -3.62 7.44 -15.87
N GLY A 257 -2.29 7.41 -16.00
CA GLY A 257 -1.50 6.17 -16.05
C GLY A 257 -1.01 5.68 -14.67
N SER A 258 -1.34 6.37 -13.58
CA SER A 258 -0.89 5.99 -12.24
C SER A 258 -1.73 4.83 -11.70
N ARG A 259 -1.11 3.99 -10.87
CA ARG A 259 -1.83 2.93 -10.14
C ARG A 259 -2.94 3.46 -9.22
N HIS A 260 -2.88 4.73 -8.82
CA HIS A 260 -3.85 5.35 -7.92
C HIS A 260 -5.15 5.72 -8.66
N ALA A 261 -5.06 5.99 -9.96
CA ALA A 261 -6.19 6.31 -10.82
C ALA A 261 -7.07 5.11 -11.19
N HIS A 262 -6.70 3.89 -10.78
CA HIS A 262 -7.40 2.67 -11.17
C HIS A 262 -7.90 1.89 -9.95
N LEU A 263 -9.17 1.46 -10.02
CA LEU A 263 -9.78 0.56 -9.05
C LEU A 263 -10.15 -0.77 -9.72
N PRO A 264 -10.03 -1.90 -8.99
CA PRO A 264 -10.48 -3.18 -9.51
C PRO A 264 -12.00 -3.17 -9.72
N ARG A 265 -12.45 -3.63 -10.89
CA ARG A 265 -13.88 -3.85 -11.15
C ARG A 265 -14.24 -5.31 -10.90
N ASN A 266 -15.29 -5.54 -10.13
CA ASN A 266 -15.82 -6.88 -9.87
C ASN A 266 -17.31 -6.92 -10.19
N ARG A 267 -17.64 -7.54 -11.33
CA ARG A 267 -19.04 -7.64 -11.84
C ARG A 267 -19.99 -8.39 -10.90
N ARG A 268 -19.47 -9.14 -9.92
CA ARG A 268 -20.28 -9.84 -8.92
C ARG A 268 -20.77 -8.92 -7.80
N VAL A 269 -20.29 -7.67 -7.74
CA VAL A 269 -20.79 -6.67 -6.79
C VAL A 269 -21.97 -5.94 -7.43
N ALA A 270 -23.19 -6.29 -7.02
CA ALA A 270 -24.42 -5.77 -7.63
C ALA A 270 -24.62 -4.25 -7.45
N GLN A 271 -24.23 -3.70 -6.31
CA GLN A 271 -24.39 -2.28 -5.97
C GLN A 271 -23.08 -1.74 -5.39
N PRO A 272 -22.13 -1.30 -6.23
CA PRO A 272 -20.93 -0.66 -5.74
C PRO A 272 -21.23 0.73 -5.16
N LEU A 273 -20.24 1.28 -4.46
CA LEU A 273 -20.14 2.69 -4.08
C LEU A 273 -19.39 3.40 -5.20
N GLU A 274 -20.04 4.37 -5.81
CA GLU A 274 -19.47 5.12 -6.93
C GLU A 274 -18.86 6.43 -6.43
N ILE A 275 -17.64 6.74 -6.88
CA ILE A 275 -16.99 8.03 -6.64
C ILE A 275 -16.84 8.74 -7.98
N ASN A 276 -17.13 10.04 -8.02
CA ASN A 276 -16.99 10.83 -9.23
C ASN A 276 -15.56 10.73 -9.81
N TYR A 277 -15.47 10.55 -11.13
CA TYR A 277 -14.20 10.39 -11.82
C TYR A 277 -13.24 11.57 -11.58
N ALA A 278 -13.74 12.81 -11.64
CA ALA A 278 -12.91 14.00 -11.48
C ALA A 278 -12.35 14.12 -10.06
N HIS A 279 -13.17 13.87 -9.04
CA HIS A 279 -12.72 13.86 -7.65
C HIS A 279 -11.68 12.75 -7.42
N TRP A 280 -11.87 11.57 -8.01
CA TRP A 280 -10.91 10.47 -7.91
C TRP A 280 -9.56 10.80 -8.57
N MET A 281 -9.57 11.42 -9.76
CA MET A 281 -8.36 11.87 -10.43
C MET A 281 -7.63 12.95 -9.63
N ALA A 282 -8.36 13.91 -9.06
CA ALA A 282 -7.79 14.95 -8.21
C ALA A 282 -7.10 14.35 -6.98
N LEU A 283 -7.78 13.46 -6.24
CA LEU A 283 -7.17 12.74 -5.11
C LEU A 283 -5.92 11.95 -5.54
N SER A 284 -6.01 11.25 -6.66
CA SER A 284 -4.89 10.48 -7.22
C SER A 284 -3.69 11.37 -7.56
N TRP A 285 -3.94 12.56 -8.11
CA TRP A 285 -2.92 13.58 -8.36
C TRP A 285 -2.24 14.01 -7.06
N LEU A 286 -3.00 14.36 -6.02
CA LEU A 286 -2.41 14.80 -4.75
C LEU A 286 -1.52 13.72 -4.12
N ILE A 287 -1.98 12.48 -4.11
CA ILE A 287 -1.20 11.34 -3.58
C ILE A 287 0.12 11.18 -4.33
N GLN A 288 0.08 11.33 -5.67
CA GLN A 288 1.25 11.21 -6.52
C GLN A 288 2.20 12.39 -6.33
N GLU A 289 1.70 13.62 -6.33
CA GLU A 289 2.49 14.84 -6.18
C GLU A 289 3.21 14.86 -4.83
N LEU A 290 2.50 14.61 -3.73
CA LEU A 290 3.11 14.50 -2.40
C LEU A 290 4.10 13.32 -2.33
N GLY A 291 3.86 12.25 -3.09
CA GLY A 291 4.80 11.14 -3.23
C GLY A 291 6.12 11.55 -3.86
N LEU A 292 6.06 12.25 -5.00
CA LEU A 292 7.25 12.75 -5.67
C LEU A 292 8.03 13.74 -4.79
N LEU A 293 7.32 14.65 -4.11
CA LEU A 293 7.93 15.60 -3.19
C LEU A 293 8.64 14.93 -2.01
N LYS A 294 7.99 13.93 -1.40
CA LYS A 294 8.54 13.12 -0.31
C LYS A 294 9.76 12.33 -0.78
N ASP A 295 9.64 11.65 -1.92
CA ASP A 295 10.71 10.78 -2.43
C ASP A 295 11.96 11.60 -2.79
N ARG A 296 11.81 12.75 -3.47
CA ARG A 296 12.93 13.68 -3.75
C ARG A 296 13.67 14.13 -2.48
N ARG A 297 12.92 14.49 -1.44
CA ARG A 297 13.51 14.91 -0.17
C ARG A 297 14.23 13.74 0.52
N GLN A 298 13.63 12.56 0.53
CA GLN A 298 14.23 11.37 1.10
C GLN A 298 15.51 10.96 0.35
N TRP A 299 15.51 11.00 -0.98
CA TRP A 299 16.68 10.69 -1.79
C TRP A 299 17.83 11.68 -1.55
N THR A 300 17.52 12.96 -1.42
CA THR A 300 18.52 13.98 -1.09
C THR A 300 19.18 13.69 0.27
N ALA A 301 18.38 13.34 1.29
CA ALA A 301 18.89 12.98 2.61
C ALA A 301 19.69 11.67 2.57
N ALA A 302 19.21 10.65 1.87
CA ALA A 302 19.84 9.35 1.76
C ALA A 302 21.20 9.42 1.06
N LEU A 303 21.30 10.15 -0.06
CA LEU A 303 22.57 10.31 -0.77
C LEU A 303 23.58 11.12 0.07
N LYS A 304 23.13 12.14 0.80
CA LYS A 304 23.99 12.86 1.75
C LYS A 304 24.53 11.92 2.83
N ALA A 305 23.67 11.11 3.44
CA ALA A 305 24.06 10.15 4.46
C ALA A 305 25.03 9.09 3.90
N ALA A 306 24.79 8.60 2.68
CA ALA A 306 25.65 7.61 2.04
C ALA A 306 27.05 8.17 1.71
N LEU A 307 27.15 9.42 1.25
CA LEU A 307 28.45 10.08 1.03
C LEU A 307 29.25 10.19 2.33
N SER A 308 28.60 10.60 3.42
CA SER A 308 29.26 10.67 4.73
C SER A 308 29.61 9.28 5.28
N GLY A 309 28.70 8.30 5.17
CA GLY A 309 28.86 6.97 5.73
C GLY A 309 29.79 6.04 4.95
N SER A 310 30.03 6.31 3.66
CA SER A 310 30.97 5.54 2.83
C SER A 310 32.38 6.13 2.79
N GLY A 311 32.58 7.36 3.28
CA GLY A 311 33.84 8.08 3.14
C GLY A 311 34.16 8.56 1.72
N ALA A 312 33.23 8.38 0.77
CA ALA A 312 33.41 8.79 -0.61
C ALA A 312 33.56 10.31 -0.74
N ARG A 313 34.55 10.76 -1.51
CA ARG A 313 34.66 12.18 -1.90
C ARG A 313 33.83 12.40 -3.16
N PRO A 314 32.74 13.19 -3.12
CA PRO A 314 31.94 13.42 -4.30
C PRO A 314 32.72 14.29 -5.29
N GLY A 315 32.81 13.87 -6.55
CA GLY A 315 33.44 14.66 -7.63
C GLY A 315 32.61 15.85 -8.10
N ARG A 316 31.42 16.07 -7.54
CA ARG A 316 30.49 17.16 -7.87
C ARG A 316 29.56 17.44 -6.70
N ALA A 317 28.96 18.62 -6.66
CA ALA A 317 28.04 18.99 -5.59
C ALA A 317 26.78 18.09 -5.57
N LEU A 318 26.20 17.87 -4.39
CA LEU A 318 25.01 17.01 -4.22
C LEU A 318 23.85 17.40 -5.14
N ALA A 319 23.58 18.71 -5.28
CA ALA A 319 22.55 19.22 -6.17
C ALA A 319 22.82 18.88 -7.65
N GLN A 320 24.09 18.90 -8.08
CA GLN A 320 24.48 18.51 -9.44
C GLN A 320 24.36 16.98 -9.65
N MET A 321 24.60 16.18 -8.62
CA MET A 321 24.40 14.71 -8.69
C MET A 321 22.93 14.35 -8.87
N LEU A 322 22.06 14.99 -8.10
CA LEU A 322 20.63 14.67 -8.06
C LEU A 322 19.85 15.37 -9.19
N GLY A 323 20.31 16.52 -9.68
CA GLY A 323 19.63 17.27 -10.73
C GLY A 323 18.16 17.55 -10.36
N LYS A 324 17.22 17.07 -11.19
CA LYS A 324 15.77 17.20 -10.95
C LYS A 324 15.25 16.46 -9.71
N ASP A 325 16.03 15.54 -9.16
CA ASP A 325 15.68 14.81 -7.94
C ASP A 325 16.09 15.56 -6.67
N PHE A 326 16.90 16.62 -6.80
CA PHE A 326 17.33 17.42 -5.67
C PHE A 326 16.14 18.19 -5.09
N SER A 327 15.95 18.10 -3.77
CA SER A 327 15.02 18.97 -3.08
C SER A 327 15.45 19.27 -1.65
N THR A 328 15.15 20.49 -1.22
CA THR A 328 15.37 20.96 0.16
C THR A 328 14.08 20.84 0.97
N ALA A 329 14.19 20.90 2.30
CA ALA A 329 13.02 20.94 3.18
C ALA A 329 12.10 22.13 2.86
N ALA A 330 12.67 23.31 2.55
CA ALA A 330 11.90 24.52 2.26
C ALA A 330 11.16 24.44 0.92
N THR A 331 11.82 23.96 -0.15
CA THR A 331 11.20 23.79 -1.47
C THR A 331 10.12 22.73 -1.45
N THR A 332 10.38 21.59 -0.79
CA THR A 332 9.40 20.52 -0.61
C THR A 332 8.19 20.99 0.19
N ALA A 333 8.38 21.66 1.33
CA ALA A 333 7.28 22.12 2.17
C ALA A 333 6.38 23.11 1.42
N ARG A 334 6.97 24.09 0.71
CA ARG A 334 6.21 25.08 -0.08
C ARG A 334 5.36 24.43 -1.15
N ALA A 335 5.93 23.50 -1.92
CA ALA A 335 5.19 22.79 -2.96
C ALA A 335 4.05 21.93 -2.38
N ALA A 336 4.29 21.25 -1.25
CA ALA A 336 3.28 20.46 -0.56
C ALA A 336 2.14 21.34 -0.03
N THR A 337 2.46 22.46 0.65
CA THR A 337 1.46 23.43 1.13
C THR A 337 0.57 23.91 -0.02
N ASN A 338 1.16 24.35 -1.13
CA ASN A 338 0.38 24.83 -2.28
C ASN A 338 -0.57 23.77 -2.84
N ALA A 339 -0.14 22.51 -2.91
CA ALA A 339 -0.97 21.40 -3.40
C ALA A 339 -2.15 21.12 -2.45
N ILE A 340 -1.91 21.16 -1.14
CA ILE A 340 -2.93 20.92 -0.11
C ILE A 340 -3.93 22.08 -0.05
N GLU A 341 -3.45 23.31 0.00
CA GLU A 341 -4.31 24.51 0.01
C GLU A 341 -5.25 24.53 -1.19
N ARG A 342 -4.74 24.15 -2.37
CA ARG A 342 -5.55 24.08 -3.58
C ARG A 342 -6.61 22.99 -3.48
N LEU A 343 -6.19 21.74 -3.29
CA LEU A 343 -7.09 20.60 -3.49
C LEU A 343 -7.96 20.29 -2.28
N VAL A 344 -7.38 20.38 -1.09
CA VAL A 344 -8.07 20.03 0.16
C VAL A 344 -8.84 21.22 0.69
N LEU A 345 -8.24 22.41 0.76
CA LEU A 345 -8.88 23.56 1.41
C LEU A 345 -9.79 24.37 0.47
N LYS A 346 -9.33 24.66 -0.76
CA LYS A 346 -10.12 25.48 -1.71
C LYS A 346 -11.10 24.65 -2.52
N GLU A 347 -10.64 23.56 -3.13
CA GLU A 347 -11.47 22.71 -4.00
C GLU A 347 -12.24 21.64 -3.21
N ARG A 348 -11.93 21.45 -1.91
CA ARG A 348 -12.65 20.56 -0.97
C ARG A 348 -12.92 19.16 -1.51
N VAL A 349 -11.97 18.60 -2.26
CA VAL A 349 -12.15 17.32 -2.96
C VAL A 349 -12.43 16.18 -1.98
N LEU A 350 -11.82 16.19 -0.80
CA LEU A 350 -12.04 15.14 0.22
C LEU A 350 -13.48 15.19 0.75
N GLY A 351 -13.97 16.38 1.13
CA GLY A 351 -15.35 16.59 1.55
C GLY A 351 -16.36 16.24 0.44
N CYS A 352 -16.08 16.55 -0.82
CA CYS A 352 -16.92 16.17 -1.95
C CYS A 352 -17.08 14.65 -2.08
N ILE A 353 -15.98 13.89 -2.02
CA ILE A 353 -16.02 12.42 -2.04
C ILE A 353 -16.77 11.87 -0.82
N ALA A 354 -16.52 12.42 0.37
CA ALA A 354 -17.21 12.00 1.59
C ALA A 354 -18.74 12.19 1.47
N ASN A 355 -19.18 13.32 0.89
CA ASN A 355 -20.59 13.61 0.68
C ASN A 355 -21.23 12.73 -0.40
N GLU A 356 -20.48 12.31 -1.42
CA GLU A 356 -20.94 11.31 -2.40
C GLU A 356 -21.17 9.94 -1.77
N LEU A 357 -20.24 9.50 -0.91
CA LEU A 357 -20.35 8.24 -0.18
C LEU A 357 -21.53 8.25 0.80
N ASP A 358 -21.77 9.37 1.46
CA ASP A 358 -22.87 9.53 2.41
C ASP A 358 -24.24 9.45 1.75
N ARG A 359 -24.40 10.04 0.56
CA ARG A 359 -25.63 9.95 -0.25
C ARG A 359 -25.98 8.53 -0.69
N GLN A 360 -25.00 7.63 -0.63
CA GLN A 360 -25.14 6.23 -1.04
C GLN A 360 -25.39 5.27 0.13
N LYS A 361 -25.41 5.74 1.39
CA LYS A 361 -25.66 4.92 2.60
C LYS A 361 -27.07 4.32 2.63
#